data_AF-A0A1C5A9K7-F1
#
_entry.id   AF-A0A1C5A9K7-F1
#
_cell.length_a   1.000
_cell.length_b   1.000
_cell.length_c   1.000
_cell.angle_alpha   90.00
_cell.angle_beta   90.00
_cell.angle_gamma   90.00
#
_symmetry.space_group_name_H-M   'P 1'
#
loop_
_entity.id
_entity.type
_entity.pdbx_description
1 polymer ?
#
loop_
_entity_poly.entity_id
_entity_poly.type
_entity_poly.pdbx_seq_one_letter_code
_entity_poly.pdbx_strand_id
1 'polypeptide(L)'
;MVINPAAAGFDGDVLAPVPVTDAARRVLAFCTEPRSGWVTYHLAARSTRASGLFDQVTTWSLLYANALAGRVDIEDVAGFSRERRRDFAARLAAVPEDTDLHTVDDDGIATVVNLCYFGYHGVWGPKTTKMAALYRPHAVPVLDGHVAEVFGFNREGFSNKARQHGLDRYERIDKVVRALAIWIRIHRAEIAALRDAVTPTVPELHNLPDLQLIDIVLWTSQDDKPTHRRPGQGERWINRPVGQHVTAEELQPEPIPQPSSHSLAGSSGTVLSAAGGEGRLDQGVTGGEDGV
;
A
#
# COMPACT_ATOMS: atom_id res chain seq x y z
N MET A 1 -15.95 16.31 2.59
CA MET A 1 -15.72 15.87 3.98
C MET A 1 -14.78 16.84 4.70
N VAL A 2 -15.28 17.50 5.74
CA VAL A 2 -14.49 18.36 6.63
C VAL A 2 -14.93 18.01 8.04
N ILE A 3 -13.99 17.93 8.98
CA ILE A 3 -14.30 17.90 10.40
C ILE A 3 -15.13 19.12 10.78
N ASN A 4 -16.13 18.93 11.65
CA ASN A 4 -16.68 20.02 12.43
C ASN A 4 -15.59 20.62 13.34
N PRO A 5 -15.17 21.89 13.16
CA PRO A 5 -14.04 22.51 13.90
C PRO A 5 -14.13 22.43 15.44
N ALA A 6 -15.31 22.12 16.00
CA ALA A 6 -15.48 21.81 17.42
C ALA A 6 -14.74 20.53 17.90
N ALA A 7 -14.16 19.75 16.99
CA ALA A 7 -13.59 18.43 17.28
C ALA A 7 -12.04 18.39 17.39
N ALA A 8 -11.37 19.50 17.69
CA ALA A 8 -9.92 19.56 17.95
C ALA A 8 -9.50 18.84 19.27
N GLY A 9 -9.83 17.55 19.36
CA GLY A 9 -9.83 16.74 20.58
C GLY A 9 -10.41 15.31 20.42
N PHE A 10 -11.10 15.01 19.32
CA PHE A 10 -11.78 13.76 18.90
C PHE A 10 -12.11 12.67 19.94
N ASP A 11 -13.37 12.67 20.38
CA ASP A 11 -14.17 11.50 20.77
C ASP A 11 -15.50 11.55 19.95
N GLY A 12 -15.87 10.47 19.24
CA GLY A 12 -17.16 10.34 18.54
C GLY A 12 -17.15 10.37 17.00
N ASP A 13 -18.34 10.55 16.39
CA ASP A 13 -18.57 10.64 14.94
C ASP A 13 -18.13 12.02 14.38
N VAL A 14 -16.99 12.05 13.71
CA VAL A 14 -16.25 13.31 13.47
C VAL A 14 -16.02 13.62 12.00
N LEU A 15 -16.33 12.67 11.12
CA LEU A 15 -16.26 12.85 9.68
C LEU A 15 -17.69 13.07 9.16
N ALA A 16 -17.92 14.23 8.52
CA ALA A 16 -19.22 14.50 7.93
C ALA A 16 -19.59 13.41 6.92
N PRO A 17 -20.83 12.88 6.93
CA PRO A 17 -21.23 11.83 5.98
C PRO A 17 -21.13 12.35 4.55
N VAL A 18 -20.72 11.47 3.63
CA VAL A 18 -20.75 11.73 2.20
C VAL A 18 -22.01 11.06 1.64
N PRO A 19 -22.86 11.75 0.85
CA PRO A 19 -24.02 11.12 0.23
C PRO A 19 -23.60 9.86 -0.53
N VAL A 20 -24.34 8.77 -0.35
CA VAL A 20 -24.02 7.46 -0.96
C VAL A 20 -23.90 7.57 -2.48
N THR A 21 -24.72 8.39 -3.13
CA THR A 21 -24.65 8.66 -4.57
C THR A 21 -23.30 9.24 -5.00
N ASP A 22 -22.79 10.17 -4.21
CA ASP A 22 -21.54 10.88 -4.48
C ASP A 22 -20.34 10.01 -4.16
N ALA A 23 -20.41 9.23 -3.07
CA ALA A 23 -19.42 8.22 -2.74
C ALA A 23 -19.34 7.14 -3.81
N ALA A 24 -20.49 6.64 -4.30
CA ALA A 24 -20.55 5.62 -5.35
C ALA A 24 -19.90 6.11 -6.64
N ARG A 25 -20.20 7.34 -7.09
CA ARG A 25 -19.54 7.93 -8.27
C ARG A 25 -18.03 7.97 -8.12
N ARG A 26 -17.52 8.43 -6.98
CA ARG A 26 -16.08 8.49 -6.70
C ARG A 26 -15.44 7.11 -6.68
N VAL A 27 -16.05 6.15 -6.01
CA VAL A 27 -15.56 4.77 -5.91
C VAL A 27 -15.53 4.13 -7.30
N LEU A 28 -16.59 4.26 -8.10
CA LEU A 28 -16.62 3.75 -9.48
C LEU A 28 -15.55 4.41 -10.36
N ALA A 29 -15.44 5.73 -10.32
CA ALA A 29 -14.41 6.46 -11.07
C ALA A 29 -12.99 6.08 -10.64
N PHE A 30 -12.78 5.80 -9.36
CA PHE A 30 -11.50 5.31 -8.84
C PHE A 30 -11.23 3.89 -9.32
N CYS A 31 -12.19 2.98 -9.22
CA CYS A 31 -12.01 1.58 -9.58
C CYS A 31 -11.90 1.33 -11.09
N THR A 32 -12.38 2.26 -11.90
CA THR A 32 -12.33 2.15 -13.38
C THR A 32 -11.27 3.04 -14.02
N GLU A 33 -10.48 3.77 -13.23
CA GLU A 33 -9.31 4.52 -13.71
C GLU A 33 -8.07 3.59 -13.71
N PRO A 34 -7.46 3.30 -14.87
CA PRO A 34 -6.30 2.40 -14.97
C PRO A 34 -5.09 2.84 -14.11
N ARG A 35 -4.98 4.14 -13.84
CA ARG A 35 -3.87 4.72 -13.05
C ARG A 35 -4.20 4.92 -11.57
N SER A 36 -5.33 4.43 -11.08
CA SER A 36 -5.72 4.60 -9.68
C SER A 36 -5.03 3.58 -8.76
N GLY A 37 -5.13 3.82 -7.45
CA GLY A 37 -4.71 2.84 -6.44
C GLY A 37 -5.56 1.56 -6.45
N TRP A 38 -6.73 1.55 -7.08
CA TRP A 38 -7.52 0.32 -7.20
C TRP A 38 -6.80 -0.72 -8.05
N VAL A 39 -6.51 -0.37 -9.31
CA VAL A 39 -5.85 -1.26 -10.27
C VAL A 39 -4.41 -1.53 -9.83
N THR A 40 -3.69 -0.47 -9.44
CA THR A 40 -2.25 -0.57 -9.17
C THR A 40 -1.90 -1.14 -7.80
N TYR A 41 -2.86 -1.22 -6.87
CA TYR A 41 -2.59 -1.65 -5.49
C TYR A 41 -3.62 -2.63 -4.93
N HIS A 42 -4.90 -2.25 -4.79
CA HIS A 42 -5.87 -3.12 -4.12
C HIS A 42 -6.13 -4.42 -4.90
N LEU A 43 -6.39 -4.31 -6.21
CA LEU A 43 -6.74 -5.46 -7.04
C LEU A 43 -5.52 -6.37 -7.27
N ALA A 44 -4.35 -5.79 -7.55
CA ALA A 44 -3.09 -6.55 -7.67
C ALA A 44 -2.72 -7.33 -6.39
N ALA A 45 -2.86 -6.70 -5.22
CA ALA A 45 -2.61 -7.36 -3.93
C ALA A 45 -3.60 -8.52 -3.69
N ARG A 46 -4.86 -8.34 -4.08
CA ARG A 46 -5.88 -9.39 -3.97
C ARG A 46 -5.60 -10.56 -4.92
N SER A 47 -5.28 -10.30 -6.19
CA SER A 47 -4.99 -11.34 -7.19
C SER A 47 -3.75 -12.16 -6.81
N THR A 48 -2.71 -11.52 -6.27
CA THR A 48 -1.51 -12.21 -5.77
C THR A 48 -1.78 -13.07 -4.54
N ARG A 49 -2.64 -12.61 -3.61
CA ARG A 49 -3.10 -13.41 -2.46
C ARG A 49 -3.93 -14.61 -2.88
N ALA A 50 -4.90 -14.41 -3.78
CA ALA A 50 -5.74 -15.47 -4.30
C ALA A 50 -4.93 -16.55 -5.04
N SER A 51 -3.79 -16.18 -5.63
CA SER A 51 -2.90 -17.10 -6.34
C SER A 51 -1.89 -17.82 -5.42
N GLY A 52 -1.90 -17.56 -4.10
CA GLY A 52 -0.89 -18.11 -3.17
C GLY A 52 0.53 -17.59 -3.39
N LEU A 53 0.66 -16.53 -4.20
CA LEU A 53 1.93 -15.94 -4.60
C LEU A 53 2.24 -14.65 -3.84
N PHE A 54 1.35 -14.21 -2.94
CA PHE A 54 1.52 -12.97 -2.18
C PHE A 54 2.91 -12.92 -1.56
N ASP A 55 3.28 -13.85 -0.68
CA ASP A 55 4.60 -13.84 -0.01
C ASP A 55 5.80 -13.96 -0.97
N GLN A 56 5.63 -14.67 -2.09
CA GLN A 56 6.68 -14.90 -3.10
C GLN A 56 6.92 -13.66 -3.98
N VAL A 57 5.85 -12.89 -4.25
CA VAL A 57 5.89 -11.61 -4.94
C VAL A 57 6.26 -10.48 -3.97
N THR A 58 5.87 -10.59 -2.70
CA THR A 58 5.86 -9.47 -1.74
C THR A 58 7.10 -9.34 -0.89
N THR A 59 7.98 -10.35 -0.77
CA THR A 59 9.04 -10.16 0.23
C THR A 59 9.97 -9.01 -0.15
N TRP A 60 10.40 -8.87 -1.41
CA TRP A 60 11.39 -7.85 -1.82
C TRP A 60 11.37 -7.43 -3.30
N SER A 61 10.46 -7.94 -4.12
CA SER A 61 10.75 -8.07 -5.56
C SER A 61 10.73 -6.75 -6.35
N LEU A 62 10.25 -5.68 -5.72
CA LEU A 62 10.62 -4.30 -5.99
C LEU A 62 10.22 -3.52 -4.75
N LEU A 63 10.71 -2.31 -4.63
CA LEU A 63 10.24 -1.21 -3.82
C LEU A 63 8.73 -0.87 -3.92
N TYR A 64 7.81 -1.81 -4.13
CA TYR A 64 6.35 -1.62 -4.05
C TYR A 64 5.76 -0.36 -4.74
N ALA A 65 6.20 0.24 -5.84
CA ALA A 65 7.34 0.19 -6.75
C ALA A 65 7.61 1.68 -7.08
N ASN A 66 8.18 2.40 -6.11
CA ASN A 66 7.62 3.65 -5.55
C ASN A 66 6.42 3.29 -4.69
N ALA A 67 6.53 3.47 -3.36
CA ALA A 67 5.35 3.81 -2.57
C ALA A 67 4.40 4.66 -3.43
N LEU A 68 3.13 4.28 -3.54
CA LEU A 68 2.12 4.67 -4.53
C LEU A 68 1.78 6.19 -4.66
N ALA A 69 2.72 7.07 -4.32
CA ALA A 69 3.46 8.02 -5.19
C ALA A 69 4.33 8.98 -4.33
N GLY A 70 4.48 8.70 -3.04
CA GLY A 70 5.42 9.38 -2.14
C GLY A 70 6.80 8.76 -2.27
N ARG A 71 7.56 9.22 -3.27
CA ARG A 71 8.93 8.79 -3.66
C ARG A 71 9.73 8.13 -2.53
N VAL A 72 10.15 6.89 -2.72
CA VAL A 72 11.08 6.19 -1.83
C VAL A 72 12.48 6.30 -2.43
N ASP A 73 13.43 6.81 -1.64
CA ASP A 73 14.81 7.00 -2.07
C ASP A 73 15.64 5.71 -1.90
N ILE A 74 16.78 5.58 -2.57
CA ILE A 74 17.73 4.49 -2.34
C ILE A 74 18.20 4.47 -0.88
N GLU A 75 18.32 5.65 -0.27
CA GLU A 75 18.65 5.83 1.14
C GLU A 75 17.57 5.26 2.06
N ASP A 76 16.30 5.35 1.68
CA ASP A 76 15.19 4.76 2.43
C ASP A 76 15.31 3.23 2.46
N VAL A 77 15.63 2.61 1.32
CA VAL A 77 15.82 1.15 1.22
C VAL A 77 17.03 0.70 2.04
N ALA A 78 18.15 1.40 1.91
CA ALA A 78 19.35 1.13 2.71
C ALA A 78 19.06 1.29 4.21
N GLY A 79 18.21 2.26 4.55
CA GLY A 79 17.70 2.51 5.89
C GLY A 79 16.82 1.39 6.44
N PHE A 80 16.23 0.52 5.63
CA PHE A 80 15.41 -0.60 6.12
C PHE A 80 16.26 -1.81 6.53
N SER A 81 17.10 -1.61 7.55
CA SER A 81 18.01 -2.63 8.06
C SER A 81 17.28 -3.92 8.46
N ARG A 82 18.03 -5.04 8.57
CA ARG A 82 17.47 -6.34 8.99
C ARG A 82 16.75 -6.26 10.34
N GLU A 83 17.26 -5.45 11.26
CA GLU A 83 16.64 -5.21 12.57
C GLU A 83 15.29 -4.50 12.43
N ARG A 84 15.24 -3.40 11.68
CA ARG A 84 13.98 -2.67 11.42
C ARG A 84 12.94 -3.55 10.71
N ARG A 85 13.38 -4.42 9.81
CA ARG A 85 12.50 -5.39 9.12
C ARG A 85 11.89 -6.39 10.10
N ARG A 86 12.68 -6.88 11.06
CA ARG A 86 12.19 -7.77 12.12
C ARG A 86 11.21 -7.05 13.05
N ASP A 87 11.51 -5.82 13.46
CA ASP A 87 10.60 -5.00 14.27
C ASP A 87 9.27 -4.75 13.55
N PHE A 88 9.32 -4.35 12.28
CA PHE A 88 8.10 -4.19 11.47
C PHE A 88 7.29 -5.49 11.37
N ALA A 89 7.93 -6.61 11.05
CA ALA A 89 7.26 -7.90 10.95
C ALA A 89 6.64 -8.36 12.28
N ALA A 90 7.32 -8.11 13.41
CA ALA A 90 6.79 -8.42 14.73
C ALA A 90 5.53 -7.59 15.06
N ARG A 91 5.56 -6.28 14.77
CA ARG A 91 4.39 -5.39 14.93
C ARG A 91 3.23 -5.81 14.02
N LEU A 92 3.54 -6.21 12.79
CA LEU A 92 2.56 -6.69 11.83
C LEU A 92 1.89 -7.99 12.28
N ALA A 93 2.67 -8.92 12.84
CA ALA A 93 2.17 -10.18 13.37
C ALA A 93 1.28 -10.00 14.60
N ALA A 94 1.46 -8.92 15.36
CA ALA A 94 0.63 -8.62 16.52
C ALA A 94 -0.79 -8.16 16.14
N VAL A 95 -1.00 -7.62 14.93
CA VAL A 95 -2.33 -7.27 14.42
C VAL A 95 -2.97 -8.52 13.79
N PRO A 96 -4.15 -8.97 14.23
CA PRO A 96 -4.87 -10.08 13.60
C PRO A 96 -5.21 -9.81 12.13
N GLU A 97 -5.19 -10.85 11.30
CA GLU A 97 -5.37 -10.70 9.85
C GLU A 97 -6.82 -10.37 9.46
N ASP A 98 -7.79 -11.06 10.05
CA ASP A 98 -9.21 -11.03 9.65
C ASP A 98 -10.10 -10.26 10.64
N THR A 99 -9.51 -9.37 11.43
CA THR A 99 -10.28 -8.54 12.39
C THR A 99 -10.47 -7.13 11.86
N ASP A 100 -11.71 -6.70 11.73
CA ASP A 100 -12.04 -5.36 11.28
C ASP A 100 -11.70 -4.30 12.34
N LEU A 101 -11.18 -3.15 11.90
CA LEU A 101 -10.79 -2.05 12.80
C LEU A 101 -11.93 -1.59 13.73
N HIS A 102 -13.18 -1.68 13.29
CA HIS A 102 -14.33 -1.20 14.06
C HIS A 102 -14.86 -2.22 15.09
N THR A 103 -14.25 -3.41 15.17
CA THR A 103 -14.63 -4.49 16.10
C THR A 103 -13.55 -4.82 17.11
N VAL A 104 -12.32 -4.30 16.94
CA VAL A 104 -11.25 -4.45 17.94
C VAL A 104 -11.54 -3.65 19.22
N ASP A 105 -11.05 -4.17 20.34
CA ASP A 105 -11.07 -3.47 21.63
C ASP A 105 -9.91 -2.46 21.74
N ASP A 106 -9.79 -1.80 22.90
CA ASP A 106 -8.78 -0.76 23.11
C ASP A 106 -7.33 -1.27 23.00
N ASP A 107 -7.08 -2.52 23.41
CA ASP A 107 -5.77 -3.16 23.30
C ASP A 107 -5.45 -3.50 21.83
N GLY A 108 -6.45 -3.95 21.08
CA GLY A 108 -6.36 -4.14 19.64
C GLY A 108 -6.10 -2.83 18.89
N ILE A 109 -6.79 -1.75 19.25
CA ILE A 109 -6.54 -0.40 18.71
C ILE A 109 -5.10 0.03 19.03
N ALA A 110 -4.64 -0.13 20.28
CA ALA A 110 -3.27 0.23 20.65
C ALA A 110 -2.24 -0.55 19.83
N THR A 111 -2.51 -1.82 19.52
CA THR A 111 -1.66 -2.64 18.66
C THR A 111 -1.61 -2.13 17.22
N VAL A 112 -2.76 -1.74 16.65
CA VAL A 112 -2.84 -1.09 15.32
C VAL A 112 -2.08 0.23 15.32
N VAL A 113 -2.27 1.08 16.33
CA VAL A 113 -1.57 2.37 16.48
C VAL A 113 -0.06 2.16 16.56
N ASN A 114 0.41 1.17 17.32
CA ASN A 114 1.82 0.83 17.44
C ASN A 114 2.45 0.38 16.12
N LEU A 115 1.69 -0.33 15.27
CA LEU A 115 2.11 -0.66 13.91
C LEU A 115 2.12 0.60 13.01
N CYS A 116 1.06 1.40 13.04
CA CYS A 116 0.95 2.64 12.27
C CYS A 116 2.01 3.69 12.64
N TYR A 117 2.47 3.69 13.89
CA TYR A 117 3.54 4.55 14.37
C TYR A 117 4.92 4.13 13.83
N PHE A 118 5.10 2.89 13.37
CA PHE A 118 6.39 2.45 12.82
C PHE A 118 6.87 3.40 11.70
N GLY A 119 8.14 3.76 11.77
CA GLY A 119 8.81 4.62 10.79
C GLY A 119 10.24 4.95 11.17
N TYR A 120 11.00 5.43 10.19
CA TYR A 120 12.39 5.87 10.33
C TYR A 120 12.64 7.03 9.37
N HIS A 121 13.82 7.67 9.44
CA HIS A 121 14.14 8.82 8.60
C HIS A 121 13.89 8.52 7.11
N GLY A 122 13.15 9.41 6.43
CA GLY A 122 12.73 9.25 5.03
C GLY A 122 11.53 8.31 4.79
N VAL A 123 11.20 7.43 5.75
CA VAL A 123 10.12 6.43 5.66
C VAL A 123 9.19 6.53 6.87
N TRP A 124 8.12 7.31 6.72
CA TRP A 124 7.12 7.56 7.76
C TRP A 124 5.71 7.14 7.30
N GLY A 125 4.70 7.54 8.09
CA GLY A 125 3.32 7.05 8.06
C GLY A 125 2.78 6.65 6.68
N PRO A 126 2.80 7.52 5.66
CA PRO A 126 2.20 7.20 4.37
C PRO A 126 2.85 6.00 3.65
N LYS A 127 4.16 5.79 3.83
CA LYS A 127 4.90 4.69 3.19
C LYS A 127 4.71 3.39 3.96
N THR A 128 4.85 3.43 5.29
CA THR A 128 4.80 2.25 6.15
C THR A 128 3.38 1.71 6.31
N THR A 129 2.38 2.60 6.45
CA THR A 129 0.98 2.17 6.62
C THR A 129 0.36 1.65 5.33
N LYS A 130 0.73 2.18 4.15
CA LYS A 130 0.37 1.55 2.86
C LYS A 130 0.91 0.13 2.77
N MET A 131 2.16 -0.09 3.16
CA MET A 131 2.71 -1.43 3.18
C MET A 131 1.94 -2.33 4.17
N ALA A 132 1.70 -1.86 5.39
CA ALA A 132 0.99 -2.62 6.42
C ALA A 132 -0.46 -2.95 6.05
N ALA A 133 -1.17 -2.04 5.38
CA ALA A 133 -2.56 -2.22 4.94
C ALA A 133 -2.72 -3.34 3.90
N LEU A 134 -1.67 -3.73 3.17
CA LEU A 134 -1.71 -4.90 2.27
C LEU A 134 -1.79 -6.21 3.03
N TYR A 135 -1.04 -6.27 4.13
CA TYR A 135 -0.96 -7.45 4.97
C TYR A 135 -2.14 -7.51 5.95
N ARG A 136 -2.66 -6.35 6.37
CA ARG A 136 -3.75 -6.20 7.35
C ARG A 136 -4.84 -5.23 6.85
N PRO A 137 -5.52 -5.53 5.73
CA PRO A 137 -6.44 -4.59 5.08
C PRO A 137 -7.70 -4.29 5.89
N HIS A 138 -8.08 -5.18 6.80
CA HIS A 138 -9.24 -5.03 7.69
C HIS A 138 -9.00 -4.04 8.84
N ALA A 139 -7.77 -3.96 9.33
CA ALA A 139 -7.44 -3.25 10.56
C ALA A 139 -6.59 -1.99 10.34
N VAL A 140 -5.69 -2.00 9.35
CA VAL A 140 -4.67 -0.95 9.22
C VAL A 140 -5.08 0.11 8.20
N PRO A 141 -5.31 1.37 8.63
CA PRO A 141 -5.62 2.46 7.72
C PRO A 141 -4.38 2.95 6.98
N VAL A 142 -4.59 3.50 5.78
CA VAL A 142 -3.55 4.21 5.04
C VAL A 142 -3.44 5.65 5.57
N LEU A 143 -2.43 5.92 6.39
CA LEU A 143 -2.24 7.23 7.03
C LEU A 143 -1.42 8.15 6.12
N ASP A 144 -2.06 8.68 5.09
CA ASP A 144 -1.45 9.62 4.14
C ASP A 144 -1.79 11.10 4.41
N GLY A 145 -1.29 11.99 3.55
CA GLY A 145 -1.51 13.43 3.71
C GLY A 145 -2.95 13.88 3.48
N HIS A 146 -3.72 13.19 2.63
CA HIS A 146 -5.15 13.48 2.46
C HIS A 146 -5.92 13.08 3.71
N VAL A 147 -5.60 11.92 4.30
CA VAL A 147 -6.19 11.53 5.59
C VAL A 147 -5.78 12.53 6.67
N ALA A 148 -4.55 13.02 6.70
CA ALA A 148 -4.14 14.04 7.67
C ALA A 148 -4.97 15.33 7.54
N GLU A 149 -5.18 15.81 6.29
CA GLU A 149 -5.98 16.99 5.97
C GLU A 149 -7.48 16.79 6.25
N VAL A 150 -8.02 15.59 6.01
CA VAL A 150 -9.37 15.18 6.46
C VAL A 150 -9.50 15.45 7.95
N PHE A 151 -8.47 15.08 8.71
CA PHE A 151 -8.42 15.18 10.15
C PHE A 151 -7.91 16.54 10.70
N GLY A 152 -7.80 17.55 9.82
CA GLY A 152 -7.46 18.93 10.22
C GLY A 152 -5.99 19.15 10.56
N PHE A 153 -5.14 18.16 10.31
CA PHE A 153 -3.69 18.31 10.38
C PHE A 153 -3.14 18.84 9.06
N ASN A 154 -1.88 19.27 9.07
CA ASN A 154 -1.20 19.51 7.80
C ASN A 154 -0.94 18.19 7.06
N ARG A 155 -0.60 18.28 5.76
CA ARG A 155 -0.34 17.13 4.89
C ARG A 155 0.74 16.16 5.40
N GLU A 156 1.62 16.64 6.28
CA GLU A 156 2.70 15.86 6.89
C GLU A 156 2.34 15.35 8.29
N GLY A 157 1.05 15.39 8.67
CA GLY A 157 0.58 15.10 10.02
C GLY A 157 1.04 13.75 10.59
N PHE A 158 1.25 12.75 9.74
CA PHE A 158 1.71 11.41 10.15
C PHE A 158 3.20 11.15 9.92
N SER A 159 3.95 12.17 9.50
CA SER A 159 5.39 12.09 9.22
C SER A 159 6.20 13.05 10.08
N ASN A 160 5.68 14.26 10.29
CA ASN A 160 6.35 15.29 11.06
C ASN A 160 6.25 15.01 12.57
N LYS A 161 7.37 15.09 13.30
CA LYS A 161 7.41 14.88 14.76
C LYS A 161 6.98 16.11 15.57
N ALA A 162 6.95 17.29 14.96
CA ALA A 162 6.50 18.51 15.63
C ALA A 162 5.04 18.40 16.07
N ARG A 163 4.71 19.01 17.21
CA ARG A 163 3.34 19.05 17.70
C ARG A 163 2.45 19.85 16.76
N GLN A 164 1.24 19.38 16.54
CA GLN A 164 0.18 20.10 15.83
C GLN A 164 -1.07 20.05 16.68
N HIS A 165 -1.71 21.20 16.91
CA HIS A 165 -2.87 21.31 17.80
C HIS A 165 -2.60 20.73 19.21
N GLY A 166 -1.37 20.89 19.70
CA GLY A 166 -0.95 20.32 20.98
C GLY A 166 -0.72 18.81 20.97
N LEU A 167 -0.84 18.10 19.86
CA LEU A 167 -0.64 16.65 19.77
C LEU A 167 0.69 16.28 19.12
N ASP A 168 1.40 15.30 19.67
CA ASP A 168 2.55 14.70 19.01
C ASP A 168 2.15 13.74 17.87
N ARG A 169 3.12 13.11 17.20
CA ARG A 169 2.83 12.18 16.09
C ARG A 169 2.05 10.93 16.55
N TYR A 170 2.41 10.37 17.70
CA TYR A 170 1.75 9.17 18.20
C TYR A 170 0.29 9.49 18.56
N GLU A 171 0.06 10.56 19.31
CA GLU A 171 -1.26 11.02 19.71
C GLU A 171 -2.17 11.32 18.51
N ARG A 172 -1.61 11.90 17.43
CA ARG A 172 -2.37 12.13 16.19
C ARG A 172 -2.79 10.83 15.51
N ILE A 173 -1.88 9.86 15.44
CA ILE A 173 -2.17 8.54 14.85
C ILE A 173 -3.24 7.83 15.68
N ASP A 174 -3.10 7.81 17.00
CA ASP A 174 -4.07 7.21 17.93
C ASP A 174 -5.48 7.79 17.73
N LYS A 175 -5.61 9.13 17.77
CA LYS A 175 -6.91 9.80 17.56
C LYS A 175 -7.53 9.47 16.21
N VAL A 176 -6.74 9.41 15.15
CA VAL A 176 -7.26 9.12 13.80
C VAL A 176 -7.71 7.68 13.68
N VAL A 177 -6.92 6.72 14.18
CA VAL A 177 -7.29 5.29 14.15
C VAL A 177 -8.58 5.06 14.94
N ARG A 178 -8.70 5.64 16.14
CA ARG A 178 -9.92 5.56 16.96
C ARG A 178 -11.12 6.20 16.29
N ALA A 179 -10.95 7.38 15.71
CA ALA A 179 -12.02 8.07 15.01
C ALA A 179 -12.53 7.26 13.80
N LEU A 180 -11.63 6.63 13.02
CA LEU A 180 -12.02 5.75 11.91
C LEU A 180 -12.78 4.52 12.41
N ALA A 181 -12.33 3.87 13.49
CA ALA A 181 -13.01 2.73 14.08
C ALA A 181 -14.44 3.08 14.51
N ILE A 182 -14.61 4.20 15.22
CA ILE A 182 -15.92 4.68 15.67
C ILE A 182 -16.80 5.04 14.48
N TRP A 183 -16.26 5.75 13.49
CA TRP A 183 -17.02 6.19 12.32
C TRP A 183 -17.55 5.00 11.52
N ILE A 184 -16.68 4.02 11.21
CA ILE A 184 -17.09 2.81 10.48
C ILE A 184 -18.18 2.06 11.25
N ARG A 185 -18.05 1.96 12.58
CA ARG A 185 -19.06 1.29 13.42
C ARG A 185 -20.43 1.97 13.36
N ILE A 186 -20.47 3.31 13.31
CA ILE A 186 -21.71 4.08 13.28
C ILE A 186 -22.37 4.01 11.89
N HIS A 187 -21.57 4.11 10.83
CA HIS A 187 -22.06 4.26 9.45
C HIS A 187 -22.09 2.95 8.65
N ARG A 188 -22.24 1.80 9.32
CA ARG A 188 -22.20 0.48 8.65
C ARG A 188 -23.31 0.30 7.61
N ALA A 189 -24.49 0.87 7.86
CA ALA A 189 -25.61 0.76 6.93
C ALA A 189 -25.33 1.53 5.63
N GLU A 190 -24.75 2.72 5.74
CA GLU A 190 -24.33 3.56 4.62
C GLU A 190 -23.19 2.91 3.83
N ILE A 191 -22.23 2.29 4.53
CA ILE A 191 -21.14 1.53 3.90
C ILE A 191 -21.68 0.33 3.11
N ALA A 192 -22.64 -0.41 3.69
CA ALA A 192 -23.29 -1.52 3.00
C ALA A 192 -24.07 -1.02 1.76
N ALA A 193 -24.84 0.06 1.89
CA ALA A 193 -25.56 0.66 0.77
C ALA A 193 -24.61 1.15 -0.35
N LEU A 194 -23.47 1.74 0.02
CA LEU A 194 -22.43 2.11 -0.93
C LEU A 194 -21.89 0.88 -1.67
N ARG A 195 -21.58 -0.19 -0.93
CA ARG A 195 -21.08 -1.45 -1.50
C ARG A 195 -22.08 -2.05 -2.49
N ASP A 196 -23.35 -2.10 -2.12
CA ASP A 196 -24.42 -2.62 -2.98
C ASP A 196 -24.59 -1.79 -4.25
N ALA A 197 -24.42 -0.46 -4.16
CA ALA A 197 -24.52 0.44 -5.31
C ALA A 197 -23.39 0.27 -6.33
N VAL A 198 -22.19 -0.14 -5.91
CA VAL A 198 -21.00 -0.21 -6.79
C VAL A 198 -20.66 -1.63 -7.25
N THR A 199 -21.04 -2.66 -6.48
CA THR A 199 -20.74 -4.08 -6.77
C THR A 199 -21.25 -4.54 -8.15
N PRO A 200 -22.43 -4.11 -8.67
CA PRO A 200 -22.88 -4.51 -10.00
C PRO A 200 -21.93 -4.10 -11.14
N THR A 201 -21.13 -3.04 -10.95
CA THR A 201 -20.14 -2.56 -11.93
C THR A 201 -18.74 -3.08 -11.64
N VAL A 202 -18.36 -3.20 -10.36
CA VAL A 202 -17.04 -3.65 -9.90
C VAL A 202 -17.24 -4.77 -8.88
N PRO A 203 -17.44 -6.04 -9.32
CA PRO A 203 -17.84 -7.15 -8.45
C PRO A 203 -16.86 -7.44 -7.30
N GLU A 204 -15.58 -7.17 -7.50
CA GLU A 204 -14.53 -7.40 -6.50
C GLU A 204 -14.68 -6.51 -5.26
N LEU A 205 -15.46 -5.43 -5.35
CA LEU A 205 -15.82 -4.60 -4.19
C LEU A 205 -16.73 -5.33 -3.21
N HIS A 206 -17.40 -6.43 -3.59
CA HIS A 206 -18.24 -7.18 -2.65
C HIS A 206 -17.47 -7.60 -1.38
N ASN A 207 -16.19 -7.98 -1.53
CA ASN A 207 -15.36 -8.49 -0.43
C ASN A 207 -14.29 -7.48 0.03
N LEU A 208 -14.34 -6.23 -0.42
CA LEU A 208 -13.36 -5.22 0.00
C LEU A 208 -13.61 -4.84 1.47
N PRO A 209 -12.63 -4.84 2.38
CA PRO A 209 -12.89 -4.46 3.77
C PRO A 209 -13.45 -3.03 3.89
N ASP A 210 -14.37 -2.81 4.84
CA ASP A 210 -15.04 -1.52 5.05
C ASP A 210 -14.04 -0.36 5.17
N LEU A 211 -12.94 -0.61 5.88
CA LEU A 211 -11.85 0.36 6.04
C LEU A 211 -11.24 0.80 4.71
N GLN A 212 -10.99 -0.14 3.79
CA GLN A 212 -10.41 0.16 2.48
C GLN A 212 -11.41 0.89 1.58
N LEU A 213 -12.70 0.52 1.64
CA LEU A 213 -13.74 1.21 0.90
C LEU A 213 -13.86 2.68 1.35
N ILE A 214 -13.80 2.93 2.66
CA ILE A 214 -13.83 4.28 3.20
C ILE A 214 -12.57 5.05 2.86
N ASP A 215 -11.38 4.44 2.90
CA ASP A 215 -10.13 5.09 2.48
C ASP A 215 -10.23 5.68 1.05
N ILE A 216 -10.81 4.92 0.12
CA ILE A 216 -11.09 5.40 -1.26
C ILE A 216 -11.98 6.65 -1.23
N VAL A 217 -13.05 6.64 -0.45
CA VAL A 217 -13.98 7.78 -0.33
C VAL A 217 -13.28 8.99 0.29
N LEU A 218 -12.47 8.79 1.34
CA LEU A 218 -11.73 9.86 2.01
C LEU A 218 -10.76 10.53 1.03
N TRP A 219 -9.95 9.71 0.36
CA TRP A 219 -8.91 10.18 -0.53
C TRP A 219 -9.47 10.92 -1.74
N THR A 220 -10.46 10.34 -2.42
CA THR A 220 -11.09 10.96 -3.60
C THR A 220 -11.85 12.24 -3.24
N SER A 221 -12.47 12.29 -2.05
CA SER A 221 -13.14 13.49 -1.55
C SER A 221 -12.18 14.64 -1.25
N GLN A 222 -10.95 14.36 -0.80
CA GLN A 222 -9.94 15.41 -0.63
C GLN A 222 -9.40 15.90 -1.97
N ASP A 223 -9.11 14.99 -2.89
CA ASP A 223 -8.55 15.33 -4.20
C ASP A 223 -9.52 16.20 -5.04
N ASP A 224 -10.83 16.10 -4.78
CA ASP A 224 -11.86 16.97 -5.38
C ASP A 224 -11.91 18.39 -4.81
N LYS A 225 -11.25 18.69 -3.69
CA LYS A 225 -11.30 20.03 -3.09
C LYS A 225 -10.61 21.08 -3.99
N PRO A 226 -11.09 22.34 -4.01
CA PRO A 226 -10.48 23.41 -4.80
C PRO A 226 -8.96 23.57 -4.58
N THR A 227 -8.48 23.33 -3.35
CA THR A 227 -7.08 23.47 -2.95
C THR A 227 -6.13 22.51 -3.65
N HIS A 228 -6.61 21.36 -4.13
CA HIS A 228 -5.80 20.36 -4.84
C HIS A 228 -5.98 20.40 -6.36
N ARG A 229 -6.83 21.32 -6.86
CA ARG A 229 -7.17 21.44 -8.28
C ARG A 229 -6.42 22.59 -8.94
N ARG A 230 -6.12 22.44 -10.24
CA ARG A 230 -5.65 23.56 -11.06
C ARG A 230 -6.81 24.52 -11.33
N PRO A 231 -6.56 25.84 -11.50
CA PRO A 231 -7.59 26.78 -11.90
C PRO A 231 -8.32 26.32 -13.18
N GLY A 232 -9.66 26.32 -13.16
CA GLY A 232 -10.50 25.86 -14.28
C GLY A 232 -10.75 24.35 -14.33
N GLN A 233 -10.14 23.56 -13.44
CA GLN A 233 -10.41 22.12 -13.34
C GLN A 233 -11.65 21.87 -12.48
N GLY A 234 -12.65 21.20 -13.04
CA GLY A 234 -13.82 20.69 -12.30
C GLY A 234 -13.42 19.66 -11.24
N GLU A 235 -14.37 19.19 -10.43
CA GLU A 235 -14.08 18.14 -9.45
C GLU A 235 -13.65 16.87 -10.20
N ARG A 236 -12.53 16.28 -9.79
CA ARG A 236 -11.79 15.29 -10.58
C ARG A 236 -12.46 13.93 -10.57
N TRP A 237 -12.95 13.47 -9.42
CA TRP A 237 -13.45 12.11 -9.22
C TRP A 237 -14.95 12.02 -9.40
N ILE A 238 -15.71 12.91 -8.77
CA ILE A 238 -17.18 12.88 -8.86
C ILE A 238 -17.72 13.16 -10.29
N ASN A 239 -17.02 13.98 -11.07
CA ASN A 239 -17.41 14.28 -12.46
C ASN A 239 -16.67 13.44 -13.50
N ARG A 240 -15.77 12.53 -13.07
CA ARG A 240 -15.03 11.70 -14.00
C ARG A 240 -15.95 10.62 -14.58
N PRO A 241 -15.91 10.39 -15.91
CA PRO A 241 -16.61 9.28 -16.51
C PRO A 241 -16.15 7.96 -15.91
N VAL A 242 -17.11 7.06 -15.67
CA VAL A 242 -16.81 5.68 -15.27
C VAL A 242 -16.21 4.97 -16.49
N GLY A 243 -14.98 4.48 -16.33
CA GLY A 243 -14.26 3.74 -17.35
C GLY A 243 -14.70 2.27 -17.43
N GLN A 244 -13.96 1.48 -18.19
CA GLN A 244 -14.15 0.03 -18.21
C GLN A 244 -13.56 -0.58 -16.93
N HIS A 245 -14.26 -1.56 -16.36
CA HIS A 245 -13.79 -2.35 -15.23
C HIS A 245 -12.59 -3.22 -15.63
N VAL A 246 -11.53 -3.20 -14.84
CA VAL A 246 -10.36 -4.10 -14.94
C VAL A 246 -10.59 -5.26 -13.97
N THR A 247 -10.60 -6.49 -14.48
CA THR A 247 -10.92 -7.67 -13.67
C THR A 247 -9.73 -8.14 -12.83
N ALA A 248 -10.00 -8.88 -11.76
CA ALA A 248 -8.94 -9.54 -10.99
C ALA A 248 -8.08 -10.51 -11.83
N GLU A 249 -8.68 -11.13 -12.86
CA GLU A 249 -8.02 -12.07 -13.78
C GLU A 249 -6.97 -11.36 -14.65
N GLU A 250 -7.27 -10.16 -15.16
CA GLU A 250 -6.32 -9.35 -15.93
C GLU A 250 -5.05 -8.97 -15.13
N LEU A 251 -5.12 -9.01 -13.80
CA LEU A 251 -4.00 -8.72 -12.90
C LEU A 251 -3.44 -9.96 -12.21
N GLN A 252 -3.77 -11.17 -12.69
CA GLN A 252 -3.23 -12.39 -12.12
C GLN A 252 -1.69 -12.42 -12.30
N PRO A 253 -0.91 -12.70 -11.24
CA PRO A 253 0.53 -12.84 -11.38
C PRO A 253 0.90 -14.06 -12.24
N GLU A 254 1.83 -13.86 -13.17
CA GLU A 254 2.43 -14.94 -13.97
C GLU A 254 3.58 -15.61 -13.18
N PRO A 255 3.55 -16.93 -12.95
CA PRO A 255 4.63 -17.63 -12.27
C PRO A 255 5.94 -17.57 -13.06
N ILE A 256 7.07 -17.37 -12.36
CA ILE A 256 8.40 -17.51 -12.99
C ILE A 256 8.62 -19.01 -13.27
N PRO A 257 8.86 -19.41 -14.53
CA PRO A 257 9.14 -20.81 -14.85
C PRO A 257 10.38 -21.30 -14.10
N GLN A 258 10.25 -22.41 -13.36
CA GLN A 258 11.41 -23.09 -12.78
C GLN A 258 12.22 -23.71 -13.92
N PRO A 259 13.54 -23.53 -13.99
CA PRO A 259 14.36 -24.26 -14.94
C PRO A 259 14.19 -25.75 -14.66
N SER A 260 13.76 -26.51 -15.67
CA SER A 260 13.66 -27.95 -15.60
C SER A 260 15.00 -28.51 -15.17
N SER A 261 15.02 -29.20 -14.03
CA SER A 261 16.16 -30.00 -13.61
C SER A 261 16.35 -31.10 -14.65
N HIS A 262 17.15 -30.83 -15.68
CA HIS A 262 17.66 -31.87 -16.54
C HIS A 262 18.51 -32.79 -15.67
N SER A 263 17.90 -33.93 -15.35
CA SER A 263 18.53 -35.16 -14.93
C SER A 263 19.88 -35.33 -15.65
N LEU A 264 20.97 -35.07 -14.93
CA LEU A 264 22.28 -35.62 -15.24
C LEU A 264 22.22 -37.13 -14.95
N ALA A 265 21.52 -37.87 -15.81
CA ALA A 265 21.55 -39.31 -15.85
C ALA A 265 21.78 -39.73 -17.30
N GLY A 266 22.97 -40.28 -17.55
CA GLY A 266 23.22 -41.12 -18.72
C GLY A 266 23.97 -40.45 -19.87
N SER A 267 25.30 -40.56 -19.86
CA SER A 267 25.94 -41.48 -20.81
C SER A 267 27.41 -41.70 -20.42
N SER A 268 27.67 -42.90 -19.94
CA SER A 268 28.99 -43.52 -20.03
C SER A 268 29.39 -43.67 -21.49
N GLY A 269 30.67 -43.43 -21.78
CA GLY A 269 31.38 -44.05 -22.90
C GLY A 269 31.49 -43.20 -24.17
N THR A 270 32.67 -42.65 -24.42
CA THR A 270 33.59 -43.20 -25.43
C THR A 270 34.96 -42.52 -25.26
N VAL A 271 35.94 -43.31 -24.85
CA VAL A 271 37.36 -42.97 -25.01
C VAL A 271 37.72 -43.29 -26.45
N LEU A 272 38.09 -42.28 -27.24
CA LEU A 272 38.79 -42.47 -28.50
C LEU A 272 39.97 -41.50 -28.55
N SER A 273 41.16 -42.08 -28.47
CA SER A 273 42.43 -41.40 -28.67
C SER A 273 42.63 -41.07 -30.14
N ALA A 274 43.23 -39.92 -30.44
CA ALA A 274 44.05 -39.74 -31.63
C ALA A 274 45.21 -38.80 -31.28
N ALA A 275 46.40 -39.27 -31.65
CA ALA A 275 47.70 -38.72 -31.29
C ALA A 275 48.14 -37.58 -32.19
N GLY A 276 49.12 -36.81 -31.69
CA GLY A 276 50.23 -36.27 -32.49
C GLY A 276 50.13 -34.81 -32.89
N GLY A 277 51.05 -33.99 -32.36
CA GLY A 277 51.29 -32.64 -32.86
C GLY A 277 52.07 -31.78 -31.86
N GLU A 278 53.38 -31.99 -31.82
CA GLU A 278 54.34 -31.15 -31.11
C GLU A 278 54.24 -29.68 -31.54
N GLY A 279 54.32 -28.76 -30.58
CA GLY A 279 54.35 -27.32 -30.82
C GLY A 279 54.81 -26.58 -29.57
N ARG A 280 56.07 -26.17 -29.58
CA ARG A 280 56.91 -25.70 -28.47
C ARG A 280 56.69 -24.20 -28.18
N LEU A 281 56.69 -23.88 -26.87
CA LEU A 281 57.11 -22.66 -26.13
C LEU A 281 57.42 -21.34 -26.88
N ASP A 282 56.85 -20.23 -26.38
CA ASP A 282 57.55 -19.01 -25.87
C ASP A 282 56.48 -18.00 -25.38
N GLN A 283 56.42 -17.57 -24.11
CA GLN A 283 57.23 -16.59 -23.35
C GLN A 283 57.20 -15.12 -23.84
N GLY A 284 56.96 -14.21 -22.88
CA GLY A 284 57.03 -12.74 -22.93
C GLY A 284 55.73 -12.12 -22.39
N VAL A 285 55.58 -11.63 -21.15
CA VAL A 285 56.37 -10.71 -20.29
C VAL A 285 56.75 -9.41 -20.99
N THR A 286 55.99 -8.34 -20.68
CA THR A 286 56.38 -6.95 -20.32
C THR A 286 55.09 -6.27 -19.82
N GLY A 287 54.96 -5.54 -18.70
CA GLY A 287 55.93 -4.77 -17.92
C GLY A 287 55.84 -3.28 -18.29
N GLY A 288 55.49 -2.41 -17.33
CA GLY A 288 55.60 -0.93 -17.38
C GLY A 288 54.24 -0.21 -17.45
N GLU A 289 53.70 0.46 -16.42
CA GLU A 289 54.15 1.73 -15.79
C GLU A 289 54.38 2.87 -16.78
N ASP A 290 53.47 3.87 -16.79
CA ASP A 290 53.69 5.25 -16.34
C ASP A 290 52.72 6.26 -16.97
N GLY A 291 52.31 7.28 -16.19
CA GLY A 291 52.21 8.64 -16.72
C GLY A 291 50.93 9.46 -16.50
N VAL A 292 50.99 10.31 -15.47
CA VAL A 292 50.26 11.60 -15.21
C VAL A 292 48.85 11.54 -14.61
#